data_AF-A0A5C8VEY4-F1
#
_entry.id   AF-A0A5C8VEY4-F1
#
_cell.length_a   1.000
_cell.length_b   1.000
_cell.length_c   1.000
_cell.angle_alpha   90.00
_cell.angle_beta   90.00
_cell.angle_gamma   90.00
#
_symmetry.space_group_name_H-M   'P 1'
#
loop_
_entity.id
_entity.type
_entity.pdbx_description
1 polymer ?
#
loop_
_entity_poly.entity_id
_entity_poly.type
_entity_poly.pdbx_seq_one_letter_code
_entity_poly.pdbx_strand_id
1 'polypeptide(L)'
;MWHRLAILGALALAPATARAYDDGSVYGGFAYAPGGGYPLSLPQTLRGTVAVPLAHRPARAADTLAELYPVLAACWQPPAGLGRPNAGAADIEITARLSLRRDGSLIGPPRITYAAGFQAGRRRSLVRSILDALAGCMPARITPGLGRAIAGRPVALRFVYRPPA
;
A
#
# COMPACT_ATOMS: atom_id res chain seq x y z
N MET A 1 79.71 2.18 -11.50
CA MET A 1 78.94 1.99 -12.73
C MET A 1 77.74 1.09 -12.41
N TRP A 2 76.55 1.58 -12.73
CA TRP A 2 75.23 0.94 -12.79
C TRP A 2 74.47 0.48 -11.54
N HIS A 3 73.39 1.25 -11.32
CA HIS A 3 72.18 0.98 -10.54
C HIS A 3 71.41 -0.24 -11.04
N ARG A 4 70.74 -0.95 -10.12
CA ARG A 4 69.45 -1.59 -10.41
C ARG A 4 68.47 -1.29 -9.29
N LEU A 5 67.42 -0.59 -9.67
CA LEU A 5 66.31 -0.10 -8.87
C LEU A 5 65.54 -1.28 -8.25
N ALA A 6 65.23 -1.18 -6.97
CA ALA A 6 64.16 -1.95 -6.35
C ALA A 6 62.82 -1.40 -6.85
N ILE A 7 62.12 -2.18 -7.66
CA ILE A 7 60.78 -1.87 -8.13
C ILE A 7 59.84 -1.99 -6.94
N LEU A 8 59.42 -0.86 -6.39
CA LEU A 8 58.25 -0.78 -5.52
C LEU A 8 57.03 -1.17 -6.36
N GLY A 9 56.59 -2.42 -6.21
CA GLY A 9 55.33 -2.89 -6.75
C GLY A 9 54.20 -2.05 -6.15
N ALA A 10 53.65 -1.13 -6.93
CA ALA A 10 52.41 -0.47 -6.60
C ALA A 10 51.32 -1.56 -6.52
N LEU A 11 50.95 -1.94 -5.29
CA LEU A 11 49.68 -2.60 -5.06
C LEU A 11 48.59 -1.61 -5.48
N ALA A 12 48.14 -1.72 -6.73
CA ALA A 12 46.92 -1.08 -7.16
C ALA A 12 45.80 -1.67 -6.30
N LEU A 13 45.25 -0.87 -5.37
CA LEU A 13 43.94 -1.17 -4.81
C LEU A 13 42.98 -1.20 -6.00
N ALA A 14 42.61 -2.40 -6.45
CA ALA A 14 41.46 -2.56 -7.30
C ALA A 14 40.28 -1.90 -6.57
N PRO A 15 39.46 -1.07 -7.23
CA PRO A 15 38.23 -0.62 -6.61
C PRO A 15 37.46 -1.89 -6.29
N ALA A 16 37.07 -2.06 -5.03
CA ALA A 16 36.09 -3.07 -4.67
C ALA A 16 34.87 -2.77 -5.55
N THR A 17 34.66 -3.57 -6.58
CA THR A 17 33.43 -3.50 -7.35
C THR A 17 32.36 -3.94 -6.38
N ALA A 18 31.60 -2.95 -5.88
CA ALA A 18 30.39 -3.23 -5.15
C ALA A 18 29.53 -4.07 -6.10
N ARG A 19 29.44 -5.37 -5.85
CA ARG A 19 28.41 -6.18 -6.48
C ARG A 19 27.10 -5.51 -6.10
N ALA A 20 26.33 -5.11 -7.11
CA ALA A 20 24.94 -4.74 -6.91
C ALA A 20 24.29 -5.87 -6.10
N TYR A 21 23.75 -5.52 -4.94
CA TYR A 21 23.00 -6.42 -4.10
C TYR A 21 21.70 -6.73 -4.86
N ASP A 22 21.73 -7.78 -5.68
CA ASP A 22 20.56 -8.28 -6.41
C ASP A 22 19.71 -9.12 -5.45
N ASP A 23 19.13 -8.45 -4.46
CA ASP A 23 17.92 -8.91 -3.80
C ASP A 23 16.78 -8.17 -4.49
N GLY A 24 15.97 -8.91 -5.24
CA GLY A 24 14.79 -8.46 -5.98
C GLY A 24 13.69 -7.87 -5.08
N SER A 25 14.02 -6.85 -4.29
CA SER A 25 13.13 -6.17 -3.38
C SER A 25 12.67 -4.82 -3.96
N VAL A 26 11.54 -4.88 -4.65
CA VAL A 26 10.35 -3.99 -4.48
C VAL A 26 10.60 -2.47 -4.35
N TYR A 27 11.60 -1.91 -5.03
CA TYR A 27 11.77 -0.44 -5.14
C TYR A 27 12.03 -0.01 -6.59
N GLY A 28 11.18 -0.44 -7.53
CA GLY A 28 11.33 -0.04 -8.92
C GLY A 28 10.13 -0.43 -9.78
N GLY A 29 8.96 0.15 -9.51
CA GLY A 29 7.81 0.04 -10.40
C GLY A 29 7.25 1.42 -10.70
N PHE A 30 7.54 1.96 -11.88
CA PHE A 30 6.84 3.14 -12.38
C PHE A 30 5.42 2.76 -12.84
N ALA A 31 4.49 3.68 -12.61
CA ALA A 31 3.04 3.51 -12.59
C ALA A 31 2.34 3.24 -13.94
N TYR A 32 2.97 2.53 -14.88
CA TYR A 32 2.33 2.14 -16.15
C TYR A 32 1.93 0.67 -16.25
N ALA A 33 2.28 -0.16 -15.26
CA ALA A 33 1.87 -1.56 -15.21
C ALA A 33 0.77 -1.80 -14.14
N PRO A 34 -0.32 -2.52 -14.47
CA PRO A 34 -1.21 -3.05 -13.46
C PRO A 34 -0.42 -3.97 -12.51
N GLY A 35 -0.47 -3.67 -11.20
CA GLY A 35 0.34 -4.35 -10.18
C GLY A 35 1.66 -3.64 -9.80
N GLY A 36 1.99 -2.49 -10.42
CA GLY A 36 3.15 -1.69 -10.05
C GLY A 36 3.02 -1.03 -8.67
N GLY A 37 4.11 -1.06 -7.89
CA GLY A 37 4.23 -0.38 -6.61
C GLY A 37 3.93 1.13 -6.71
N TYR A 38 3.41 1.67 -5.61
CA TYR A 38 2.87 3.03 -5.54
C TYR A 38 3.89 4.14 -5.91
N PRO A 39 3.46 5.23 -6.57
CA PRO A 39 4.27 6.44 -6.64
C PRO A 39 4.47 7.02 -5.24
N LEU A 40 5.73 7.25 -4.87
CA LEU A 40 6.24 8.17 -3.84
C LEU A 40 5.33 8.37 -2.61
N SER A 41 5.38 7.46 -1.64
CA SER A 41 5.04 7.83 -0.26
C SER A 41 6.30 8.16 0.49
N LEU A 42 6.17 9.08 1.44
CA LEU A 42 7.17 9.24 2.49
C LEU A 42 7.43 7.88 3.18
N PRO A 43 8.68 7.59 3.58
CA PRO A 43 9.10 6.30 4.14
C PRO A 43 8.31 5.86 5.38
N GLN A 44 7.66 6.79 6.06
CA GLN A 44 6.85 6.56 7.27
C GLN A 44 5.42 6.03 7.02
N THR A 45 4.96 5.98 5.76
CA THR A 45 3.57 5.60 5.43
C THR A 45 3.37 4.09 5.53
N LEU A 46 2.39 3.66 6.33
CA LEU A 46 1.94 2.28 6.41
C LEU A 46 1.15 1.93 5.14
N ARG A 47 1.51 0.84 4.45
CA ARG A 47 0.91 0.49 3.16
C ARG A 47 0.30 -0.89 3.19
N GLY A 48 -0.93 -1.01 2.72
CA GLY A 48 -1.62 -2.28 2.59
C GLY A 48 -2.45 -2.34 1.33
N THR A 49 -2.49 -3.51 0.69
CA THR A 49 -3.40 -3.82 -0.41
C THR A 49 -4.34 -4.91 0.02
N VAL A 50 -5.63 -4.73 -0.25
CA VAL A 50 -6.69 -5.66 0.12
C VAL A 50 -7.54 -5.95 -1.10
N ALA A 51 -7.67 -7.24 -1.43
CA ALA A 51 -8.65 -7.68 -2.41
C ALA A 51 -10.05 -7.60 -1.78
N VAL A 52 -11.00 -7.01 -2.49
CA VAL A 52 -12.38 -6.86 -2.04
C VAL A 52 -13.38 -7.36 -3.10
N PRO A 53 -14.55 -7.91 -2.71
CA PRO A 53 -15.00 -8.13 -1.33
C PRO A 53 -14.11 -9.14 -0.59
N LEU A 54 -14.00 -8.98 0.73
CA LEU A 54 -13.19 -9.88 1.55
C LEU A 54 -13.78 -11.30 1.49
N ALA A 55 -12.93 -12.30 1.30
CA ALA A 55 -13.33 -13.71 1.38
C ALA A 55 -13.88 -14.06 2.77
N HIS A 56 -13.24 -13.52 3.82
CA HIS A 56 -13.66 -13.68 5.21
C HIS A 56 -13.57 -12.34 5.93
N ARG A 57 -14.60 -11.99 6.72
CA ARG A 57 -14.55 -10.80 7.58
C ARG A 57 -13.70 -11.09 8.83
N PRO A 58 -12.80 -10.18 9.22
CA PRO A 58 -12.03 -10.34 10.45
C PRO A 58 -12.94 -10.45 11.68
N ALA A 59 -12.85 -11.56 12.41
CA ALA A 59 -13.66 -11.79 13.61
C ALA A 59 -13.07 -11.12 14.86
N ARG A 60 -11.75 -10.90 14.91
CA ARG A 60 -11.04 -10.34 16.05
C ARG A 60 -10.47 -8.95 15.77
N ALA A 61 -10.04 -8.27 16.83
CA ALA A 61 -9.28 -7.04 16.71
C ALA A 61 -7.90 -7.32 16.10
N ALA A 62 -7.41 -6.42 15.23
CA ALA A 62 -6.08 -6.53 14.66
C ALA A 62 -5.00 -6.18 15.70
N ASP A 63 -3.98 -7.03 15.80
CA ASP A 63 -2.79 -6.81 16.62
C ASP A 63 -1.53 -6.57 15.77
N THR A 64 -1.63 -6.85 14.46
CA THR A 64 -0.54 -6.64 13.49
C THR A 64 -0.97 -5.77 12.31
N LEU A 65 -0.01 -5.24 11.56
CA LEU A 65 -0.30 -4.48 10.33
C LEU A 65 -0.98 -5.34 9.26
N ALA A 66 -0.61 -6.62 9.14
CA ALA A 66 -1.23 -7.53 8.19
C ALA A 66 -2.73 -7.73 8.47
N GLU A 67 -3.11 -7.80 9.75
CA GLU A 67 -4.51 -7.89 10.18
C GLU A 67 -5.26 -6.56 10.09
N LEU A 68 -4.56 -5.43 10.24
CA LEU A 68 -5.14 -4.09 10.21
C LEU A 68 -5.87 -3.80 8.89
N TYR A 69 -5.23 -4.09 7.76
CA TYR A 69 -5.76 -3.72 6.45
C TYR A 69 -7.12 -4.36 6.12
N PRO A 70 -7.35 -5.68 6.30
CA PRO A 70 -8.66 -6.26 6.13
C PRO A 70 -9.67 -5.78 7.19
N VAL A 71 -9.25 -5.44 8.42
CA VAL A 71 -10.15 -4.81 9.42
C VAL A 71 -10.67 -3.46 8.91
N LEU A 72 -9.81 -2.62 8.35
CA LEU A 72 -10.20 -1.33 7.79
C LEU A 72 -11.08 -1.47 6.54
N ALA A 73 -10.92 -2.54 5.77
CA ALA A 73 -11.73 -2.81 4.59
C ALA A 73 -13.07 -3.53 4.88
N ALA A 74 -13.29 -4.02 6.10
CA ALA A 74 -14.36 -4.96 6.42
C ALA A 74 -15.79 -4.43 6.19
N CYS A 75 -15.98 -3.11 6.28
CA CYS A 75 -17.29 -2.48 6.09
C CYS A 75 -17.56 -2.08 4.63
N TRP A 76 -16.57 -2.22 3.74
CA TRP A 76 -16.79 -1.84 2.36
C TRP A 76 -17.65 -2.87 1.64
N GLN A 77 -18.62 -2.35 0.89
CA GLN A 77 -19.45 -3.12 -0.01
C GLN A 77 -19.40 -2.46 -1.40
N PRO A 78 -19.34 -3.26 -2.48
CA PRO A 78 -19.33 -2.72 -3.82
C PRO A 78 -20.65 -1.97 -4.09
N PRO A 79 -20.60 -0.69 -4.55
CA PRO A 79 -21.80 0.04 -4.87
C PRO A 79 -22.56 -0.63 -6.03
N ALA A 80 -23.90 -0.60 -5.96
CA ALA A 80 -24.77 -1.21 -6.97
C ALA A 80 -24.39 -0.75 -8.40
N GLY A 81 -24.20 -1.71 -9.30
CA GLY A 81 -23.80 -1.46 -10.69
C GLY A 81 -22.34 -1.06 -10.88
N LEU A 82 -21.43 -1.33 -9.93
CA LEU A 82 -19.99 -1.12 -10.14
C LEU A 82 -19.46 -1.94 -11.33
N GLY A 83 -20.03 -3.13 -11.56
CA GLY A 83 -19.76 -3.96 -12.73
C GLY A 83 -18.34 -4.54 -12.75
N ARG A 84 -17.91 -4.97 -13.93
CA ARG A 84 -16.54 -5.42 -14.21
C ARG A 84 -15.61 -4.22 -14.49
N PRO A 85 -14.28 -4.40 -14.38
CA PRO A 85 -13.31 -3.42 -14.85
C PRO A 85 -13.56 -2.98 -16.30
N ASN A 86 -13.09 -1.79 -16.67
CA ASN A 86 -13.20 -1.26 -18.02
C ASN A 86 -12.27 -1.98 -19.01
N ALA A 87 -12.52 -1.78 -20.31
CA ALA A 87 -11.66 -2.33 -21.36
C ALA A 87 -10.25 -1.76 -21.21
N GLY A 88 -9.29 -2.62 -20.85
CA GLY A 88 -7.89 -2.24 -20.60
C GLY A 88 -7.44 -2.30 -19.14
N ALA A 89 -8.33 -2.62 -18.19
CA ALA A 89 -7.96 -2.84 -16.79
C ALA A 89 -8.26 -4.27 -16.34
N ALA A 90 -7.36 -4.86 -15.56
CA ALA A 90 -7.57 -6.17 -14.93
C ALA A 90 -8.44 -6.09 -13.67
N ASP A 91 -8.33 -4.98 -12.93
CA ASP A 91 -8.99 -4.76 -11.64
C ASP A 91 -9.56 -3.34 -11.55
N ILE A 92 -10.55 -3.12 -10.68
CA ILE A 92 -10.94 -1.78 -10.22
C ILE A 92 -10.16 -1.47 -8.96
N GLU A 93 -9.44 -0.36 -8.94
CA GLU A 93 -8.53 -0.04 -7.85
C GLU A 93 -8.80 1.35 -7.28
N ILE A 94 -8.74 1.46 -5.96
CA ILE A 94 -8.88 2.73 -5.26
C ILE A 94 -7.97 2.75 -4.02
N THR A 95 -7.20 3.82 -3.87
CA THR A 95 -6.33 4.02 -2.71
C THR A 95 -6.86 5.17 -1.86
N ALA A 96 -7.11 4.86 -0.59
CA ALA A 96 -7.44 5.84 0.43
C ALA A 96 -6.23 6.08 1.34
N ARG A 97 -6.01 7.33 1.72
CA ARG A 97 -5.07 7.74 2.74
C ARG A 97 -5.83 8.22 3.98
N LEU A 98 -5.45 7.71 5.14
CA LEU A 98 -6.07 8.04 6.43
C LEU A 98 -5.03 7.92 7.55
N SER A 99 -5.37 8.40 8.74
CA SER A 99 -4.60 8.16 9.97
C SER A 99 -5.57 7.84 11.09
N LEU A 100 -5.12 7.04 12.06
CA LEU A 100 -5.94 6.61 13.20
C LEU A 100 -5.37 7.18 14.51
N ARG A 101 -6.24 7.39 15.50
CA ARG A 101 -5.85 7.59 16.90
C ARG A 101 -5.52 6.23 17.53
N ARG A 102 -5.01 6.25 18.76
CA ARG A 102 -4.66 5.05 19.54
C ARG A 102 -5.86 4.11 19.77
N ASP A 103 -7.08 4.65 19.78
CA ASP A 103 -8.35 3.93 19.98
C ASP A 103 -8.96 3.41 18.66
N GLY A 104 -8.29 3.60 17.52
CA GLY A 104 -8.79 3.20 16.21
C GLY A 104 -9.77 4.19 15.57
N SER A 105 -10.08 5.34 16.18
CA SER A 105 -10.88 6.40 15.55
C SER A 105 -10.08 7.18 14.49
N LEU A 106 -10.76 7.79 13.52
CA LEU A 106 -10.11 8.57 12.45
C LEU A 106 -9.52 9.90 12.95
N ILE A 107 -8.29 10.20 12.53
CA ILE A 107 -7.72 11.54 12.59
C ILE A 107 -8.07 12.26 11.29
N GLY A 108 -9.16 13.04 11.36
CA GLY A 108 -9.68 13.77 10.21
C GLY A 108 -10.29 12.87 9.12
N PRO A 109 -10.80 13.48 8.05
CA PRO A 109 -11.45 12.74 6.97
C PRO A 109 -10.43 11.97 6.09
N PRO A 110 -10.71 10.70 5.73
CA PRO A 110 -9.93 9.97 4.73
C PRO A 110 -9.90 10.71 3.38
N ARG A 111 -8.84 10.53 2.62
CA ARG A 111 -8.64 11.14 1.30
C ARG A 111 -8.39 10.08 0.25
N ILE A 112 -9.05 10.17 -0.90
CA ILE A 112 -8.72 9.30 -2.04
C ILE A 112 -7.53 9.88 -2.79
N THR A 113 -6.47 9.09 -2.94
CA THR A 113 -5.23 9.48 -3.62
C THR A 113 -5.08 8.82 -5.00
N TYR A 114 -5.83 7.75 -5.26
CA TYR A 114 -5.82 7.05 -6.54
C TYR A 114 -7.15 6.36 -6.77
N ALA A 115 -7.64 6.34 -8.01
CA ALA A 115 -8.80 5.56 -8.41
C ALA A 115 -8.76 5.30 -9.93
N ALA A 116 -8.83 4.03 -10.35
CA ALA A 116 -8.78 3.61 -11.76
C ALA A 116 -9.57 2.30 -12.03
N GLY A 117 -9.65 1.93 -13.31
CA GLY A 117 -10.19 0.64 -13.77
C GLY A 117 -11.71 0.54 -13.87
N PHE A 118 -12.46 1.60 -13.53
CA PHE A 118 -13.93 1.60 -13.57
C PHE A 118 -14.49 2.23 -14.86
N GLN A 119 -15.76 1.93 -15.14
CA GLN A 119 -16.51 2.50 -16.26
C GLN A 119 -16.75 4.01 -16.10
N ALA A 120 -16.95 4.71 -17.22
CA ALA A 120 -17.29 6.12 -17.23
C ALA A 120 -18.52 6.42 -16.33
N GLY A 121 -18.50 7.55 -15.62
CA GLY A 121 -19.56 7.94 -14.68
C GLY A 121 -19.57 7.22 -13.33
N ARG A 122 -18.76 6.16 -13.12
CA ARG A 122 -18.75 5.38 -11.86
C ARG A 122 -17.83 5.92 -10.76
N ARG A 123 -16.92 6.84 -11.10
CA ARG A 123 -15.90 7.37 -10.16
C ARG A 123 -16.50 7.89 -8.86
N ARG A 124 -17.54 8.74 -8.96
CA ARG A 124 -18.11 9.44 -7.81
C ARG A 124 -18.77 8.49 -6.82
N SER A 125 -19.54 7.51 -7.30
CA SER A 125 -20.19 6.52 -6.44
C SER A 125 -19.18 5.58 -5.80
N LEU A 126 -18.14 5.16 -6.53
CA LEU A 126 -17.06 4.34 -5.98
C LEU A 126 -16.30 5.07 -4.87
N VAL A 127 -15.85 6.31 -5.12
CA VAL A 127 -15.16 7.13 -4.12
C VAL A 127 -16.00 7.32 -2.87
N ARG A 128 -17.28 7.66 -3.04
CA ARG A 128 -18.21 7.83 -1.91
C ARG A 128 -18.35 6.53 -1.11
N SER A 129 -18.55 5.39 -1.77
CA SER A 129 -18.71 4.10 -1.09
C SER A 129 -17.50 3.74 -0.22
N ILE A 130 -16.28 4.06 -0.64
CA ILE A 130 -15.06 3.80 0.13
C ILE A 130 -14.96 4.72 1.34
N LEU A 131 -15.24 6.01 1.15
CA LEU A 131 -15.19 6.98 2.25
C LEU A 131 -16.25 6.67 3.31
N ASP A 132 -17.47 6.35 2.89
CA ASP A 132 -18.57 5.98 3.79
C ASP A 132 -18.27 4.68 4.53
N ALA A 133 -17.71 3.68 3.83
CA ALA A 133 -17.29 2.43 4.45
C ALA A 133 -16.19 2.63 5.49
N LEU A 134 -15.17 3.44 5.18
CA LEU A 134 -14.11 3.76 6.11
C LEU A 134 -14.64 4.48 7.35
N ALA A 135 -15.55 5.45 7.18
CA ALA A 135 -16.17 6.15 8.29
C ALA A 135 -17.05 5.22 9.15
N GLY A 136 -17.86 4.37 8.51
CA GLY A 136 -18.72 3.39 9.19
C GLY A 136 -17.97 2.24 9.87
N CYS A 137 -16.70 2.01 9.51
CA CYS A 137 -15.85 1.01 10.16
C CYS A 137 -15.15 1.52 11.42
N MET A 138 -15.39 2.76 11.83
CA MET A 138 -14.72 3.38 12.98
C MET A 138 -15.55 3.31 14.26
N PRO A 139 -14.90 3.19 15.43
CA PRO A 139 -13.45 2.98 15.61
C PRO A 139 -13.02 1.61 15.09
N ALA A 140 -11.87 1.57 14.39
CA ALA A 140 -11.32 0.32 13.88
C ALA A 140 -11.04 -0.66 15.02
N ARG A 141 -11.42 -1.92 14.87
CA ARG A 141 -11.15 -2.97 15.87
C ARG A 141 -9.65 -3.31 15.89
N ILE A 142 -8.90 -2.64 16.76
CA ILE A 142 -7.46 -2.83 16.95
C ILE A 142 -7.15 -3.07 18.42
N THR A 143 -6.06 -3.77 18.70
CA THR A 143 -5.57 -3.91 20.08
C THR A 143 -4.94 -2.59 20.57
N PRO A 144 -4.84 -2.39 21.89
CA PRO A 144 -4.10 -1.25 22.44
C PRO A 144 -2.61 -1.23 22.02
N GLY A 145 -2.00 -2.41 21.87
CA GLY A 145 -0.61 -2.55 21.41
C GLY A 145 -0.42 -1.98 20.02
N LEU A 146 -1.22 -2.47 19.06
CA LEU A 146 -1.18 -1.97 17.69
C LEU A 146 -1.57 -0.49 17.61
N GLY A 147 -2.61 -0.08 18.33
CA GLY A 147 -3.07 1.31 18.39
C GLY A 147 -1.96 2.29 18.77
N ARG A 148 -1.14 1.95 19.77
CA ARG A 148 0.03 2.77 20.15
C ARG A 148 1.11 2.81 19.06
N ALA A 149 1.31 1.71 18.32
CA ALA A 149 2.33 1.61 17.27
C ALA A 149 1.96 2.33 15.96
N ILE A 150 0.66 2.54 15.70
CA ILE A 150 0.18 3.14 14.43
C ILE A 150 -0.42 4.54 14.59
N ALA A 151 -0.69 5.00 15.81
CA ALA A 151 -1.37 6.28 16.02
C ALA A 151 -0.66 7.45 15.32
N GLY A 152 -1.43 8.25 14.58
CA GLY A 152 -0.93 9.41 13.83
C GLY A 152 -0.17 9.07 12.54
N ARG A 153 0.24 7.81 12.35
CA ARG A 153 0.98 7.40 11.15
C ARG A 153 0.03 7.35 9.95
N PRO A 154 0.41 7.95 8.81
CA PRO A 154 -0.37 7.82 7.59
C PRO A 154 -0.46 6.36 7.15
N VAL A 155 -1.67 5.92 6.85
CA VAL A 155 -1.99 4.64 6.22
C VAL A 155 -2.45 4.91 4.80
N ALA A 156 -1.83 4.26 3.82
CA ALA A 156 -2.29 4.16 2.45
C ALA A 156 -2.87 2.77 2.20
N LEU A 157 -4.19 2.67 2.14
CA LEU A 157 -4.93 1.43 1.96
C LEU A 157 -5.46 1.36 0.53
N ARG A 158 -5.00 0.38 -0.23
CA ARG A 158 -5.45 0.10 -1.60
C ARG A 158 -6.47 -1.02 -1.60
N PHE A 159 -7.64 -0.73 -2.13
CA PHE A 159 -8.69 -1.68 -2.41
C PHE A 159 -8.54 -2.14 -3.87
N VAL A 160 -8.50 -3.45 -4.07
CA VAL A 160 -8.47 -4.09 -5.38
C VAL A 160 -9.77 -4.87 -5.50
N TYR A 161 -10.73 -4.30 -6.21
CA TYR A 161 -12.02 -4.94 -6.38
C TYR A 161 -11.94 -6.00 -7.47
N ARG A 162 -12.16 -7.24 -7.05
CA ARG A 162 -12.32 -8.41 -7.90
C ARG A 162 -13.77 -8.86 -7.81
N PRO A 163 -14.55 -8.77 -8.90
CA PRO A 163 -15.90 -9.28 -8.90
C PRO A 163 -15.90 -10.75 -8.48
N PRO A 164 -16.80 -11.20 -7.59
CA PRO A 164 -17.03 -12.62 -7.39
C PRO A 164 -17.39 -13.27 -8.74
N ALA A 165 -16.91 -14.50 -8.95
CA ALA A 165 -17.11 -15.28 -10.18
C ALA A 165 -18.60 -15.54 -10.46
#